data_AF-A0A433ZUY8-F1
#
_entry.id   AF-A0A433ZUY8-F1
#
_cell.length_a   1.000
_cell.length_b   1.000
_cell.length_c   1.000
_cell.angle_alpha   90.00
_cell.angle_beta   90.00
_cell.angle_gamma   90.00
#
_symmetry.space_group_name_H-M   'P 1'
#
loop_
_entity.id
_entity.type
_entity.pdbx_description
1 polymer ?
#
loop_
_entity_poly.entity_id
_entity_poly.type
_entity_poly.pdbx_seq_one_letter_code
_entity_poly.pdbx_strand_id
1 'polypeptide(L)' 'KWQFRDGIELMCSEEIETAVQTGDEQCPEQWIVWSVTGDKAKTVSPQHKEFFSLCQQGYWLKMQLA' A
#
# COMPACT_ATOMS: atom_id res chain seq x y z
N LYS A 1 -8.26 5.88 5.83
CA LYS A 1 -7.91 7.15 5.17
C LYS A 1 -6.92 7.90 6.05
N TRP A 2 -5.74 8.24 5.54
CA TRP A 2 -4.73 9.01 6.28
C TRP A 2 -4.61 10.41 5.69
N GLN A 3 -4.67 11.42 6.55
CA GLN A 3 -4.55 12.82 6.16
C GLN A 3 -3.24 13.40 6.71
N PHE A 4 -2.41 13.94 5.82
CA PHE A 4 -1.20 14.65 6.19
C PHE A 4 -1.50 16.15 6.36
N ARG A 5 -0.72 16.83 7.20
CA ARG A 5 -0.85 18.28 7.44
C ARG A 5 -0.73 19.11 6.16
N ASP A 6 -0.10 18.52 5.15
CA ASP A 6 0.14 19.10 3.83
C ASP A 6 -1.06 19.08 2.87
N GLY A 7 -2.24 18.61 3.29
CA GLY A 7 -3.40 18.47 2.40
C GLY A 7 -3.31 17.25 1.47
N ILE A 8 -2.27 16.42 1.66
CA ILE A 8 -2.14 15.12 1.01
C ILE A 8 -3.02 14.14 1.77
N GLU A 9 -3.93 13.50 1.03
CA GLU A 9 -4.77 12.42 1.55
C GLU A 9 -4.34 11.11 0.89
N LEU A 10 -4.09 10.09 1.72
CA LEU A 10 -3.83 8.73 1.27
C LEU A 10 -5.08 7.87 1.47
N MET A 11 -5.47 7.24 0.37
CA MET A 11 -6.47 6.19 0.33
C MET A 11 -5.76 4.85 0.21
N CYS A 12 -6.12 3.92 1.09
CA CYS A 12 -5.69 2.53 1.03
C CYS A 12 -6.93 1.68 0.77
N SER A 13 -6.87 0.85 -0.27
CA SER A 13 -7.86 -0.18 -0.57
C SER A 13 -7.14 -1.52 -0.53
N GLU A 14 -7.72 -2.50 0.15
CA GLU A 14 -7.17 -3.84 0.24
C GLU A 14 -8.22 -4.89 -0.15
N GLU A 15 -7.80 -5.85 -0.97
CA GLU A 15 -8.58 -7.03 -1.31
C GLU A 15 -7.79 -8.26 -0.87
N ILE A 16 -8.42 -9.09 -0.04
CA ILE A 16 -7.84 -10.32 0.48
C ILE A 16 -8.44 -11.47 -0.32
N GLU A 17 -7.59 -12.26 -0.96
CA GLU A 17 -8.06 -13.49 -1.58
C GLU A 17 -8.40 -14.48 -0.46
N THR A 18 -9.67 -14.85 -0.34
CA THR A 18 -10.18 -15.78 0.69
C THR A 18 -9.84 -17.24 0.38
N ALA A 19 -9.10 -17.51 -0.70
CA ALA A 19 -8.56 -18.82 -0.99
C ALA A 19 -7.58 -19.21 0.12
N VAL A 20 -7.98 -20.23 0.88
CA VAL A 20 -7.25 -20.76 2.05
C VAL A 20 -5.82 -21.07 1.65
N GLN A 21 -4.87 -20.28 2.19
CA GLN A 21 -3.44 -20.55 2.11
C GLN A 21 -3.18 -21.92 2.76
N THR A 22 -2.98 -22.94 1.93
CA THR A 22 -2.65 -24.29 2.35
C THR A 22 -1.14 -24.43 2.41
N GLY A 23 -0.52 -23.84 3.43
CA GLY A 23 0.92 -24.00 3.68
C GLY A 23 1.46 -22.97 4.66
N ASP A 24 2.08 -23.45 5.73
CA ASP A 24 2.63 -22.67 6.86
C ASP A 24 3.76 -21.67 6.52
N GLU A 25 4.05 -21.38 5.24
CA GLU A 25 5.25 -20.63 4.85
C GLU A 25 5.03 -19.53 3.80
N GLN A 26 3.81 -19.32 3.29
CA GLN A 26 3.56 -18.36 2.22
C GLN A 26 2.89 -17.09 2.74
N CYS A 27 3.46 -15.92 2.44
CA CYS A 27 2.81 -14.65 2.75
C CYS A 27 1.44 -14.61 2.04
N PRO A 28 0.34 -14.32 2.75
CA PRO A 28 -0.97 -14.33 2.14
C PRO A 28 -1.03 -13.36 0.96
N GLU A 29 -1.60 -13.82 -0.15
CA GLU A 29 -1.88 -13.00 -1.31
C GLU A 29 -2.94 -11.97 -0.94
N GLN A 30 -2.53 -10.71 -0.99
CA GLN A 30 -3.36 -9.56 -0.62
C GLN A 30 -3.04 -8.41 -1.56
N TRP A 31 -4.03 -7.99 -2.32
CA TRP A 31 -3.89 -6.84 -3.19
C TRP A 31 -4.11 -5.56 -2.39
N ILE A 32 -3.06 -4.76 -2.22
CA ILE A 32 -3.07 -3.52 -1.44
C ILE A 32 -2.74 -2.36 -2.37
N VAL A 33 -3.67 -1.44 -2.50
CA VAL A 33 -3.57 -0.28 -3.39
C VAL A 33 -3.56 0.99 -2.58
N TRP A 34 -2.49 1.77 -2.74
CA TRP A 34 -2.31 3.08 -2.16
C TRP A 34 -2.42 4.15 -3.23
N SER A 35 -3.28 5.15 -2.99
CA SER A 35 -3.51 6.27 -3.91
C SER A 35 -3.50 7.60 -3.17
N VAL A 36 -2.88 8.60 -3.79
CA VAL A 36 -2.94 10.00 -3.33
C VAL A 36 -4.22 10.64 -3.88
N THR A 37 -5.15 11.01 -2.99
CA THR A 37 -6.43 11.65 -3.36
C THR A 37 -6.47 13.14 -3.00
N GLY A 38 -5.44 13.66 -2.32
CA GLY A 38 -5.33 15.07 -1.90
C GLY A 38 -4.98 16.04 -3.02
N ASP A 39 -4.65 17.28 -2.65
CA ASP A 39 -4.41 18.38 -3.59
C ASP A 39 -3.28 18.05 -4.59
N LYS A 40 -3.64 17.86 -5.86
CA LYS A 40 -2.72 17.45 -6.95
C LYS A 40 -1.67 18.51 -7.29
N ALA A 41 -1.76 19.70 -6.69
CA ALA A 41 -0.75 20.73 -6.82
C ALA A 41 0.59 20.34 -6.17
N LYS A 42 0.59 19.42 -5.19
CA LYS A 42 1.83 18.90 -4.60
C LYS A 42 2.36 17.72 -5.43
N THR A 43 3.63 17.81 -5.81
CA THR A 43 4.34 16.82 -6.64
C THR A 43 4.70 15.58 -5.80
N VAL A 44 3.70 14.87 -5.29
CA VAL A 44 3.91 13.59 -4.60
C VAL A 44 4.18 12.53 -5.66
N SER A 45 5.28 11.80 -5.51
CA SER A 45 5.63 10.69 -6.39
C SER A 45 6.18 9.54 -5.56
N PRO A 46 5.66 8.31 -5.71
CA PRO A 46 4.58 7.92 -6.63
C PRO A 46 3.18 8.38 -6.16
N GLN A 47 2.28 8.67 -7.11
CA GLN A 47 0.86 8.98 -6.79
C GLN A 47 0.01 7.72 -6.56
N HIS A 48 0.48 6.58 -7.08
CA HIS A 48 -0.17 5.29 -7.00
C HIS A 48 0.87 4.21 -6.72
N LYS A 49 0.57 3.31 -5.80
CA LYS A 49 1.43 2.17 -5.47
C LYS A 49 0.57 0.97 -5.13
N GLU A 50 0.87 -0.17 -5.75
CA GLU A 50 0.18 -1.43 -5.48
C GLU A 50 1.16 -2.49 -4.96
N PHE A 51 0.64 -3.40 -4.14
CA PHE A 51 1.33 -4.55 -3.58
C PHE A 51 0.41 -5.76 -3.66
N PHE A 52 0.99 -6.95 -3.79
CA PHE A 52 0.27 -8.23 -3.85
C PHE A 52 0.45 -9.06 -2.57
N SER A 53 1.20 -8.54 -1.60
CA SER A 53 1.26 -9.09 -0.24
C SER A 53 1.71 -8.03 0.76
N LEU A 54 1.36 -8.24 2.03
CA LEU A 54 1.86 -7.43 3.15
C LEU A 54 3.40 -7.48 3.26
N CYS A 55 3.99 -8.62 2.92
CA CYS A 55 5.45 -8.80 2.91
C CYS A 55 6.12 -7.89 1.88
N GLN A 56 5.55 -7.78 0.68
CA GLN A 56 6.04 -6.87 -0.36
C GLN A 56 5.94 -5.40 0.07
N GLN A 57 4.82 -5.00 0.66
CA GLN A 57 4.65 -3.65 1.20
C GLN A 57 5.67 -3.37 2.31
N GLY A 58 5.83 -4.28 3.26
CA GLY A 58 6.76 -4.13 4.38
C GLY A 58 8.22 -4.02 3.91
N TYR A 59 8.62 -4.83 2.93
CA TYR A 59 9.95 -4.73 2.33
C TYR A 59 10.15 -3.38 1.62
N TRP A 60 9.17 -2.93 0.83
CA TRP A 60 9.24 -1.64 0.16
C TRP A 60 9.36 -0.48 1.14
N LEU A 61 8.57 -0.48 2.22
CA LEU A 61 8.66 0.54 3.28
C LEU A 61 10.04 0.57 3.94
N LYS A 62 10.64 -0.59 4.22
CA LYS A 62 12.01 -0.68 4.74
C LYS A 62 13.02 -0.06 3.78
N MET A 63 12.87 -0.26 2.47
CA MET A 63 13.74 0.36 1.47
C MET A 63 13.59 1.88 1.38
N GLN A 64 12.46 2.46 1.77
CA GLN A 64 12.27 3.92 1.75
C GLN A 64 12.82 4.62 3.01
N LEU A 65 13.07 3.86 4.08
CA LEU A 65 13.63 4.37 5.34
C LEU A 65 15.16 4.25 5.41
N ALA A 66 15.80 3.64 4.40
CA ALA A 66 17.24 3.48 4.27
C ALA A 66 17.84 4.63 3.44
#